data_AF-A0A953KWD7-F1
#
_entry.id   AF-A0A953KWD7-F1
#
_cell.length_a   1.000
_cell.length_b   1.000
_cell.length_c   1.000
_cell.angle_alpha   90.00
_cell.angle_beta   90.00
_cell.angle_gamma   90.00
#
_symmetry.space_group_name_H-M   'P 1'
#
loop_
_entity.id
_entity.type
_entity.pdbx_description
1 polymer ?
#
loop_
_entity_poly.entity_id
_entity_poly.type
_entity_poly.pdbx_seq_one_letter_code
_entity_poly.pdbx_strand_id
1 'polypeptide(L)'
;MEFYPSLFSFTRPSFGIAIAQMTEEHVSEEKAAEKFAWPSSLGWRLLIAIIFGCLMAVLPALIAWQKQGSSFYNNGYLKGISRGHFRQIYNAVVYRSSPPQTLAELNLPQEILQDGWGRPFQYEYRGTTCTITSYGRDGKPGGSGFDEDLSSDDPDRPTNYEELYRTEDQPTLYQFYFELPTRRVLQGAVITGLISFAMVFSVFSRSKVPDREKQIFLTFFFVTSAALVYGFVIAALHIPTGH
;
A
#
# COMPACT_ATOMS: atom_id res chain seq x y z
N MET A 1 24.36 -69.58 -21.00
CA MET A 1 22.93 -69.61 -20.63
C MET A 1 22.89 -70.13 -19.20
N GLU A 2 22.97 -69.23 -18.22
CA GLU A 2 23.00 -69.57 -16.79
C GLU A 2 21.79 -68.92 -16.12
N PHE A 3 20.93 -69.76 -15.55
CA PHE A 3 19.72 -69.40 -14.82
C PHE A 3 20.07 -69.23 -13.34
N TYR A 4 19.91 -68.03 -12.80
CA TYR A 4 19.88 -67.78 -11.35
C TYR A 4 18.44 -67.85 -10.84
N PRO A 5 18.10 -68.74 -9.88
CA PRO A 5 16.83 -68.67 -9.18
C PRO A 5 16.97 -67.70 -7.98
N SER A 6 16.32 -66.54 -8.08
CA SER A 6 16.18 -65.60 -6.97
C SER A 6 15.16 -66.13 -5.96
N LEU A 7 15.66 -66.56 -4.80
CA LEU A 7 14.88 -66.88 -3.61
C LEU A 7 14.39 -65.58 -2.95
N PHE A 8 13.17 -65.16 -3.25
CA PHE A 8 12.43 -64.21 -2.41
C PHE A 8 11.68 -64.99 -1.32
N SER A 9 12.27 -65.07 -0.13
CA SER A 9 11.57 -65.50 1.08
C SER A 9 10.70 -64.35 1.59
N PHE A 10 9.40 -64.42 1.31
CA PHE A 10 8.41 -63.51 1.88
C PHE A 10 8.14 -63.91 3.33
N THR A 11 8.89 -63.36 4.28
CA THR A 11 8.54 -63.43 5.69
C THR A 11 7.30 -62.57 5.91
N ARG A 12 6.16 -63.19 6.22
CA ARG A 12 4.96 -62.47 6.62
C ARG A 12 5.27 -61.72 7.92
N PRO A 13 5.20 -60.38 7.96
CA PRO A 13 5.28 -59.67 9.24
C PRO A 13 4.12 -60.12 10.11
N SER A 14 4.42 -60.41 11.37
CA SER A 14 3.45 -60.79 12.38
C SER A 14 2.45 -59.65 12.59
N PHE A 15 1.21 -59.87 12.15
CA PHE A 15 0.09 -58.91 12.22
C PHE A 15 -0.14 -58.28 13.61
N GLY A 16 0.33 -58.93 14.68
CA GLY A 16 0.22 -58.44 16.05
C GLY A 16 1.12 -57.24 16.41
N ILE A 17 2.30 -57.09 15.79
CA ILE A 17 3.23 -55.99 16.12
C ILE A 17 2.76 -54.67 15.50
N ALA A 18 2.17 -54.73 14.29
CA ALA A 18 1.66 -53.55 13.60
C ALA A 18 0.46 -52.89 14.32
N ILE A 19 -0.42 -53.69 14.94
CA ILE A 19 -1.56 -53.15 15.70
C ILE A 19 -1.09 -52.42 16.97
N ALA A 20 -0.09 -52.95 17.67
CA ALA A 20 0.45 -52.31 18.87
C ALA A 20 1.16 -50.97 18.56
N GLN A 21 1.94 -50.90 17.47
CA GLN A 21 2.56 -49.65 17.03
C GLN A 21 1.55 -48.60 16.57
N MET A 22 0.49 -49.00 15.85
CA MET A 22 -0.59 -48.07 15.47
C MET A 22 -1.36 -47.53 16.67
N THR A 23 -1.52 -48.32 17.74
CA THR A 23 -2.17 -47.83 18.96
C THR A 23 -1.30 -46.86 19.76
N GLU A 24 0.03 -47.04 19.77
CA GLU A 24 0.94 -46.12 20.47
C GLU A 24 1.08 -44.77 19.76
N GLU A 25 1.12 -44.75 18.42
CA GLU A 25 1.11 -43.49 17.64
C GLU A 25 -0.20 -42.70 17.86
N HIS A 26 -1.36 -43.37 17.82
CA HIS A 26 -2.64 -42.72 18.07
C HIS A 26 -2.75 -42.10 19.47
N VAL A 27 -2.25 -42.79 20.51
CA VAL A 27 -2.25 -42.27 21.89
C VAL A 27 -1.27 -41.10 22.07
N SER A 28 -0.16 -41.10 21.32
CA SER A 28 0.80 -39.99 21.31
C SER A 28 0.22 -38.74 20.64
N GLU A 29 -0.48 -38.89 19.51
CA GLU A 29 -1.14 -37.79 18.82
C GLU A 29 -2.27 -37.18 19.66
N GLU A 30 -3.06 -38.01 20.34
CA GLU A 30 -4.14 -37.54 21.21
C GLU A 30 -3.60 -36.69 22.39
N LYS A 31 -2.48 -37.10 22.99
CA LYS A 31 -1.80 -36.34 24.04
C LYS A 31 -1.10 -35.07 23.53
N ALA A 32 -0.61 -35.08 22.30
CA ALA A 32 -0.03 -33.89 21.67
C ALA A 32 -1.11 -32.84 21.36
N ALA A 33 -2.29 -33.28 20.91
CA ALA A 33 -3.44 -32.41 20.65
C ALA A 33 -4.00 -31.79 21.94
N GLU A 34 -3.99 -32.52 23.05
CA GLU A 34 -4.45 -32.02 24.36
C GLU A 34 -3.58 -30.89 24.91
N LYS A 35 -2.31 -30.81 24.49
CA LYS A 35 -1.34 -29.80 24.97
C LYS A 35 -1.52 -28.41 24.34
N PHE A 36 -2.22 -28.29 23.21
CA PHE A 36 -2.46 -26.99 22.57
C PHE A 36 -3.86 -26.46 22.91
N ALA A 37 -4.12 -26.30 24.21
CA ALA A 37 -5.31 -25.61 24.69
C ALA A 37 -5.15 -24.11 24.47
N TRP A 38 -5.75 -23.57 23.41
CA TRP A 38 -5.84 -22.13 23.22
C TRP A 38 -6.38 -21.45 24.48
N PRO A 39 -5.74 -20.38 24.96
CA PRO A 39 -6.21 -19.67 26.14
C PRO A 39 -7.62 -19.14 25.86
N SER A 40 -8.60 -19.70 26.56
CA SER A 40 -10.02 -19.40 26.38
C SER A 40 -10.44 -18.09 27.04
N SER A 41 -9.49 -17.38 27.67
CA SER A 41 -9.77 -16.15 28.41
C SER A 41 -10.28 -15.05 27.48
N LEU A 42 -11.23 -14.27 27.99
CA LEU A 42 -11.80 -13.11 27.30
C LEU A 42 -10.71 -12.16 26.79
N GLY A 43 -9.64 -11.98 27.58
CA GLY A 43 -8.52 -11.11 27.23
C GLY A 43 -7.82 -11.52 25.93
N TRP A 44 -7.56 -12.82 25.73
CA TRP A 44 -6.95 -13.30 24.49
C TRP A 44 -7.83 -13.11 23.27
N ARG A 45 -9.15 -13.32 23.42
CA ARG A 45 -10.13 -13.11 22.34
C ARG A 45 -10.17 -11.64 21.92
N LEU A 46 -10.21 -10.75 22.91
CA LEU A 46 -10.21 -9.31 22.69
C LEU A 46 -8.91 -8.87 22.00
N LEU A 47 -7.75 -9.33 22.47
CA LEU A 47 -6.46 -9.00 21.88
C LEU A 47 -6.38 -9.42 20.40
N ILE A 48 -6.76 -10.67 20.07
CA ILE A 48 -6.76 -11.16 18.69
C ILE A 48 -7.71 -10.34 17.82
N ALA A 49 -8.92 -10.06 18.31
CA ALA A 49 -9.90 -9.27 17.57
C ALA A 49 -9.39 -7.84 17.30
N ILE A 50 -8.78 -7.18 18.30
CA ILE A 50 -8.18 -5.84 18.17
C ILE A 50 -7.10 -5.85 17.09
N ILE A 51 -6.15 -6.79 17.18
CA ILE A 51 -5.05 -6.89 16.20
C ILE A 51 -5.60 -7.04 14.79
N PHE A 52 -6.57 -7.95 14.61
CA PHE A 52 -7.15 -8.20 13.29
C PHE A 52 -7.96 -7.01 12.76
N GLY A 53 -8.76 -6.37 13.61
CA GLY A 53 -9.50 -5.15 13.24
C GLY A 53 -8.58 -4.00 12.86
N CYS A 54 -7.51 -3.76 13.62
CA CYS A 54 -6.49 -2.75 13.30
C CYS A 54 -5.78 -3.07 11.98
N LEU A 55 -5.37 -4.33 11.77
CA LEU A 55 -4.72 -4.75 10.53
C LEU A 55 -5.62 -4.49 9.31
N MET A 56 -6.89 -4.84 9.42
CA MET A 56 -7.89 -4.65 8.35
C MET A 56 -8.27 -3.18 8.12
N ALA A 57 -8.03 -2.29 9.08
CA ALA A 57 -8.16 -0.84 8.87
C ALA A 57 -6.90 -0.22 8.26
N VAL A 58 -5.71 -0.63 8.72
CA VAL A 58 -4.44 -0.03 8.30
C VAL A 58 -4.04 -0.45 6.89
N LEU A 59 -4.16 -1.75 6.54
CA LEU A 59 -3.70 -2.25 5.24
C LEU A 59 -4.42 -1.58 4.05
N PRO A 60 -5.76 -1.46 4.01
CA PRO A 60 -6.42 -0.76 2.90
C PRO A 60 -6.05 0.71 2.83
N ALA A 61 -5.85 1.38 3.97
CA ALA A 61 -5.42 2.78 3.99
C ALA A 61 -4.00 2.95 3.42
N LEU A 62 -3.08 2.04 3.74
CA LEU A 62 -1.73 2.03 3.16
C LEU A 62 -1.73 1.71 1.66
N ILE A 63 -2.55 0.75 1.23
CA ILE A 63 -2.70 0.43 -0.20
C ILE A 63 -3.28 1.63 -0.96
N ALA A 64 -4.31 2.28 -0.39
CA ALA A 64 -4.89 3.49 -0.98
C ALA A 64 -3.85 4.60 -1.08
N TRP A 65 -3.07 4.84 -0.03
CA TRP A 65 -1.97 5.80 -0.03
C TRP A 65 -0.95 5.52 -1.15
N GLN A 66 -0.47 4.27 -1.27
CA GLN A 66 0.48 3.88 -2.32
C GLN A 66 -0.09 4.03 -3.74
N LYS A 67 -1.39 3.78 -3.92
CA LYS A 67 -2.07 3.90 -5.22
C LYS A 67 -2.50 5.33 -5.56
N GLN A 68 -2.58 6.23 -4.57
CA GLN A 68 -3.05 7.61 -4.78
C GLN A 68 -2.08 8.46 -5.62
N GLY A 69 -0.80 8.08 -5.70
CA GLY A 69 0.29 8.90 -6.23
C GLY A 69 0.31 9.18 -7.74
N SER A 70 -0.61 8.69 -8.56
CA SER A 70 -0.46 8.83 -10.03
C SER A 70 -1.57 9.56 -10.79
N SER A 71 -2.82 9.68 -10.30
CA SER A 71 -3.90 10.30 -11.10
C SER A 71 -5.16 10.74 -10.35
N PHE A 72 -5.33 10.39 -9.07
CA PHE A 72 -6.65 10.46 -8.43
C PHE A 72 -7.00 11.79 -7.76
N TYR A 73 -6.04 12.71 -7.60
CA TYR A 73 -6.30 14.03 -7.02
C TYR A 73 -5.68 15.14 -7.87
N ASN A 74 -6.37 16.29 -7.87
CA ASN A 74 -5.93 17.51 -8.55
C ASN A 74 -4.46 17.84 -8.22
N ASN A 75 -3.99 17.60 -7.00
CA ASN A 75 -2.60 17.91 -6.61
C ASN A 75 -1.52 17.17 -7.41
N GLY A 76 -1.72 15.90 -7.75
CA GLY A 76 -0.75 15.16 -8.58
C GLY A 76 -0.72 15.71 -10.00
N TYR A 77 -1.90 16.03 -10.55
CA TYR A 77 -2.03 16.69 -11.85
C TYR A 77 -1.36 18.08 -11.86
N LEU A 78 -1.59 18.90 -10.83
CA LEU A 78 -0.97 20.21 -10.68
C LEU A 78 0.56 20.10 -10.52
N LYS A 79 1.08 19.15 -9.73
CA LYS A 79 2.54 18.90 -9.65
C LYS A 79 3.11 18.53 -11.03
N GLY A 80 2.37 17.72 -11.79
CA GLY A 80 2.69 17.41 -13.20
C GLY A 80 2.74 18.64 -14.10
N ILE A 81 1.76 19.55 -13.99
CA ILE A 81 1.78 20.85 -14.70
C ILE A 81 3.01 21.66 -14.30
N SER A 82 3.28 21.81 -12.99
CA SER A 82 4.45 22.55 -12.49
C SER A 82 5.73 22.05 -13.14
N ARG A 83 5.93 20.73 -13.20
CA ARG A 83 7.10 20.10 -13.84
C ARG A 83 7.15 20.37 -15.35
N GLY A 84 6.01 20.29 -16.03
CA GLY A 84 5.90 20.60 -17.46
C GLY A 84 6.26 22.05 -17.78
N HIS A 85 5.75 23.01 -16.99
CA HIS A 85 6.05 24.43 -17.13
C HIS A 85 7.51 24.73 -16.79
N PHE A 86 8.00 24.19 -15.66
CA PHE A 86 9.39 24.31 -15.23
C PHE A 86 10.36 23.89 -16.35
N ARG A 87 10.12 22.74 -17.00
CA ARG A 87 10.96 22.26 -18.10
C ARG A 87 10.97 23.19 -19.30
N GLN A 88 9.83 23.80 -19.63
CA GLN A 88 9.74 24.76 -20.73
C GLN A 88 10.54 26.03 -20.42
N ILE A 89 10.42 26.57 -19.20
CA ILE A 89 11.22 27.71 -18.74
C ILE A 89 12.71 27.36 -18.76
N TYR A 90 13.08 26.23 -18.15
CA TYR A 90 14.48 25.78 -18.06
C TYR A 90 15.12 25.67 -19.44
N ASN A 91 14.45 25.00 -20.40
CA ASN A 91 14.94 24.91 -21.76
C ASN A 91 15.08 26.28 -22.42
N ALA A 92 14.11 27.18 -22.24
CA ALA A 92 14.16 28.53 -22.80
C ALA A 92 15.31 29.38 -22.24
N VAL A 93 15.77 29.09 -21.01
CA VAL A 93 16.92 29.73 -20.39
C VAL A 93 18.23 29.08 -20.86
N VAL A 94 18.34 27.75 -20.83
CA VAL A 94 19.59 27.02 -21.15
C VAL A 94 19.99 27.15 -22.62
N TYR A 95 19.05 27.24 -23.55
CA TYR A 95 19.37 27.39 -24.98
C TYR A 95 19.75 28.82 -25.39
N ARG A 96 19.73 29.79 -24.46
CA ARG A 96 20.21 31.16 -24.75
C ARG A 96 21.72 31.26 -24.56
N SER A 97 22.35 32.12 -25.36
CA SER A 97 23.78 32.45 -25.22
C SER A 97 24.10 33.18 -23.92
N SER A 98 23.10 33.81 -23.28
CA SER A 98 23.22 34.45 -21.98
C SER A 98 21.90 34.28 -21.21
N PRO A 99 21.92 33.97 -19.90
CA PRO A 99 20.71 33.86 -19.11
C PRO A 99 19.97 35.21 -19.08
N PRO A 100 18.64 35.22 -19.16
CA PRO A 100 17.88 36.46 -19.03
C PRO A 100 18.01 37.04 -17.62
N GLN A 101 17.86 38.35 -17.45
CA GLN A 101 17.87 38.94 -16.11
C GLN A 101 16.55 38.66 -15.37
N THR A 102 15.46 38.47 -16.12
CA THR A 102 14.13 38.21 -15.61
C THR A 102 13.39 37.16 -16.44
N LEU A 103 12.44 36.42 -15.83
CA LEU A 103 11.60 35.45 -16.57
C LEU A 103 10.73 36.11 -17.66
N ALA A 104 10.40 37.39 -17.52
CA ALA A 104 9.60 38.13 -18.50
C ALA A 104 10.28 38.23 -19.88
N GLU A 105 11.62 38.25 -19.92
CA GLU A 105 12.40 38.31 -21.17
C GLU A 105 12.28 37.05 -22.03
N LEU A 106 11.74 35.96 -21.48
CA LEU A 106 11.53 34.72 -22.22
C LEU A 106 10.37 34.82 -23.22
N ASN A 107 9.48 35.82 -23.08
CA ASN A 107 8.28 35.98 -23.92
C ASN A 107 7.41 34.70 -23.98
N LEU A 108 7.37 33.94 -22.89
CA LEU A 108 6.50 32.77 -22.75
C LEU A 108 5.09 33.22 -22.33
N PRO A 109 4.04 32.45 -22.68
CA PRO A 109 2.69 32.64 -22.12
C PRO A 109 2.71 32.73 -20.59
N GLN A 110 1.90 33.64 -20.02
CA GLN A 110 1.86 33.89 -18.58
C GLN A 110 1.54 32.63 -17.76
N GLU A 111 0.72 31.73 -18.30
CA GLU A 111 0.35 30.44 -17.71
C GLU A 111 1.59 29.56 -17.48
N ILE A 112 2.56 29.58 -18.40
CA ILE A 112 3.81 28.81 -18.29
C ILE A 112 4.73 29.40 -17.24
N LEU A 113 4.66 30.72 -17.00
CA LEU A 113 5.45 31.39 -15.98
C LEU A 113 4.92 31.13 -14.55
N GLN A 114 3.83 30.39 -14.42
CA GLN A 114 3.27 29.95 -13.15
C GLN A 114 3.41 28.43 -13.01
N ASP A 115 3.55 27.96 -11.78
CA ASP A 115 3.45 26.56 -11.45
C ASP A 115 2.00 26.07 -11.53
N GLY A 116 1.78 24.77 -11.39
CA GLY A 116 0.44 24.17 -11.43
C GLY A 116 -0.47 24.61 -10.28
N TRP A 117 0.05 25.28 -9.24
CA TRP A 117 -0.76 25.89 -8.19
C TRP A 117 -1.04 27.39 -8.44
N GLY A 118 -0.68 27.89 -9.63
CA GLY A 118 -0.93 29.26 -10.07
C GLY A 118 0.03 30.29 -9.49
N ARG A 119 1.16 29.87 -8.92
CA ARG A 119 2.16 30.77 -8.33
C ARG A 119 3.31 31.00 -9.31
N PRO A 120 3.87 32.22 -9.39
CA PRO A 120 5.01 32.47 -10.26
C PRO A 120 6.24 31.67 -9.80
N PHE A 121 6.99 31.14 -10.76
CA PHE A 121 8.31 30.56 -10.46
C PHE A 121 9.25 31.64 -9.88
N GLN A 122 10.00 31.26 -8.86
CA GLN A 122 11.10 32.07 -8.36
C GLN A 122 12.27 31.95 -9.33
N TYR A 123 12.89 33.10 -9.61
CA TYR A 123 14.03 33.17 -10.51
C TYR A 123 15.12 34.01 -9.85
N GLU A 124 16.29 33.42 -9.69
CA GLU A 124 17.46 34.09 -9.15
C GLU A 124 18.58 34.08 -10.19
N TYR A 125 19.08 35.27 -10.55
CA TYR A 125 20.18 35.42 -11.48
C TYR A 125 21.46 35.82 -10.72
N ARG A 126 22.53 35.04 -10.88
CA ARG A 126 23.84 35.24 -10.24
C ARG A 126 24.94 35.40 -11.29
N GLY A 127 24.70 36.25 -12.30
CA GLY A 127 25.70 36.59 -13.33
C GLY A 127 25.82 35.53 -14.43
N THR A 128 26.49 34.41 -14.17
CA THR A 128 26.64 33.34 -15.17
C THR A 128 25.67 32.18 -14.96
N THR A 129 25.10 32.09 -13.76
CA THR A 129 24.16 31.05 -13.39
C THR A 129 22.80 31.63 -13.07
N CYS A 130 21.77 30.81 -13.21
CA CYS A 130 20.41 31.14 -12.87
C CYS A 130 19.74 29.94 -12.21
N THR A 131 18.94 30.23 -11.20
CA THR A 131 18.17 29.22 -10.46
C THR A 131 16.69 29.49 -10.68
N ILE A 132 15.95 28.47 -11.11
CA ILE A 132 14.48 28.51 -11.21
C ILE A 132 13.95 27.62 -10.09
N THR A 133 12.97 28.11 -9.32
CA THR A 133 12.37 27.34 -8.23
C THR A 133 10.84 27.47 -8.17
N SER A 134 10.11 26.37 -8.00
CA SER A 134 8.72 26.39 -7.49
C SER A 134 8.72 25.79 -6.10
N TYR A 135 7.96 26.38 -5.18
CA TYR A 135 7.88 25.96 -3.78
C TYR A 135 6.75 24.94 -3.52
N GLY A 136 6.35 24.18 -4.54
CA GLY A 136 5.29 23.19 -4.40
C GLY A 136 3.92 23.76 -4.00
N ARG A 137 3.07 22.89 -3.45
CA ARG A 137 1.69 23.19 -3.07
C ARG A 137 1.57 24.16 -1.89
N ASP A 138 2.45 24.12 -0.90
CA ASP A 138 2.37 25.01 0.27
C ASP A 138 2.98 26.41 0.01
N GLY A 139 3.84 26.52 -1.00
CA GLY A 139 4.41 27.79 -1.45
C GLY A 139 5.54 28.29 -0.56
N LYS A 140 6.16 27.38 0.20
CA LYS A 140 7.27 27.69 1.11
C LYS A 140 8.49 26.85 0.72
N PRO A 141 9.71 27.37 0.92
CA PRO A 141 10.91 26.60 0.64
C PRO A 141 10.98 25.34 1.50
N GLY A 142 11.40 24.23 0.88
CA GLY A 142 11.55 22.93 1.50
C GLY A 142 10.39 21.98 1.20
N GLY A 143 9.82 21.39 2.26
CA GLY A 143 8.66 20.50 2.17
C GLY A 143 8.97 19.08 1.68
N SER A 144 7.90 18.31 1.46
CA SER A 144 7.95 16.91 0.97
C SER A 144 6.64 16.53 0.28
N GLY A 145 6.66 15.50 -0.57
CA GLY A 145 5.49 15.06 -1.31
C GLY A 145 4.99 16.17 -2.25
N PHE A 146 3.76 16.67 -2.04
CA PHE A 146 3.24 17.77 -2.86
C PHE A 146 3.80 19.16 -2.50
N ASP A 147 4.44 19.30 -1.36
CA ASP A 147 5.05 20.56 -0.90
C ASP A 147 6.54 20.62 -1.24
N GLU A 148 7.06 19.63 -1.95
CA GLU A 148 8.46 19.57 -2.32
C GLU A 148 8.83 20.61 -3.38
N ASP A 149 9.91 21.34 -3.13
CA ASP A 149 10.47 22.31 -4.07
C ASP A 149 10.83 21.69 -5.44
N LEU A 150 10.64 22.45 -6.52
CA LEU A 150 11.15 22.15 -7.85
C LEU A 150 12.25 23.12 -8.23
N SER A 151 13.52 22.72 -8.12
CA SER A 151 14.68 23.59 -8.39
C SER A 151 15.52 23.11 -9.57
N SER A 152 16.10 24.05 -10.33
CA SER A 152 17.08 23.75 -11.40
C SER A 152 18.46 23.41 -10.87
N ASP A 153 18.72 23.72 -9.60
CA ASP A 153 20.00 23.46 -8.94
C ASP A 153 20.08 22.06 -8.33
N ASP A 154 19.02 21.25 -8.47
CA ASP A 154 19.00 19.86 -8.01
C ASP A 154 19.51 18.93 -9.13
N PRO A 155 20.80 18.52 -9.11
CA PRO A 155 21.42 17.78 -10.21
C PRO A 155 21.05 16.30 -10.21
N ASP A 156 20.54 15.79 -9.08
CA ASP A 156 20.23 14.38 -8.87
C ASP A 156 18.82 14.03 -9.36
N ARG A 157 18.05 15.02 -9.82
CA ARG A 157 16.71 14.77 -10.31
C ARG A 157 16.72 14.05 -11.65
N PRO A 158 16.00 12.92 -11.75
CA PRO A 158 15.94 12.14 -12.97
C PRO A 158 15.41 12.98 -14.14
N THR A 159 16.20 13.08 -15.21
CA THR A 159 15.82 13.77 -16.45
C THR A 159 14.95 12.89 -17.36
N ASN A 160 14.92 11.59 -17.11
CA ASN A 160 14.11 10.62 -17.82
C ASN A 160 12.64 10.71 -17.33
N TYR A 161 11.73 10.82 -18.30
CA TYR A 161 10.31 10.96 -18.04
C TYR A 161 9.76 9.81 -17.17
N GLU A 162 10.18 8.56 -17.39
CA GLU A 162 9.67 7.41 -16.63
C GLU A 162 9.98 7.42 -15.13
N GLU A 163 11.13 7.96 -14.72
CA GLU A 163 11.54 7.97 -13.32
C GLU A 163 10.88 9.13 -12.57
N LEU A 164 10.67 10.27 -13.25
CA LEU A 164 9.94 11.42 -12.72
C LEU A 164 8.52 11.07 -12.24
N TYR A 165 7.84 10.12 -12.92
CA TYR A 165 6.50 9.64 -12.57
C TYR A 165 6.47 8.47 -11.59
N ARG A 166 7.61 7.81 -11.31
CA ARG A 166 7.61 6.57 -10.50
C ARG A 166 7.73 6.80 -9.00
N THR A 167 8.42 7.86 -8.56
CA THR A 167 8.90 7.93 -7.17
C THR A 167 8.49 9.17 -6.37
N GLU A 168 8.15 10.29 -7.02
CA GLU A 168 8.07 11.59 -6.31
C GLU A 168 6.67 12.22 -6.22
N ASP A 169 5.64 11.62 -6.83
CA ASP A 169 4.28 12.21 -6.82
C ASP A 169 3.38 11.63 -5.72
N GLN A 170 3.95 10.86 -4.78
CA GLN A 170 3.19 10.34 -3.65
C GLN A 170 3.06 11.41 -2.55
N PRO A 171 1.84 11.68 -2.05
CA PRO A 171 1.71 12.49 -0.85
C PRO A 171 2.44 11.82 0.31
N THR A 172 2.92 12.58 1.28
CA THR A 172 3.35 11.97 2.55
C THR A 172 2.16 11.31 3.25
N LEU A 173 2.42 10.36 4.16
CA LEU A 173 1.35 9.79 5.00
C LEU A 173 0.58 10.89 5.72
N TYR A 174 1.27 11.91 6.21
CA TYR A 174 0.65 13.05 6.88
C TYR A 174 -0.31 13.81 5.94
N GLN A 175 0.16 14.20 4.74
CA GLN A 175 -0.68 14.85 3.74
C GLN A 175 -1.89 13.98 3.38
N PHE A 176 -1.68 12.67 3.21
CA PHE A 176 -2.74 11.72 2.90
C PHE A 176 -3.79 11.62 4.00
N TYR A 177 -3.41 11.55 5.27
CA TYR A 177 -4.35 11.40 6.38
C TYR A 177 -5.09 12.69 6.74
N PHE A 178 -4.40 13.84 6.67
CA PHE A 178 -4.91 15.07 7.28
C PHE A 178 -5.29 16.17 6.30
N GLU A 179 -4.72 16.19 5.09
CA GLU A 179 -4.85 17.33 4.19
C GLU A 179 -5.60 17.03 2.90
N LEU A 180 -5.48 15.80 2.41
CA LEU A 180 -6.23 15.36 1.24
C LEU A 180 -7.68 15.03 1.61
N PRO A 181 -8.63 15.12 0.66
CA PRO A 181 -10.02 14.75 0.87
C PRO A 181 -10.24 13.22 0.92
N THR A 182 -9.34 12.48 1.57
CA THR A 182 -9.31 11.01 1.73
C THR A 182 -10.25 10.51 2.82
N ARG A 183 -11.00 11.40 3.49
CA ARG A 183 -11.87 11.07 4.63
C ARG A 183 -12.80 9.89 4.35
N ARG A 184 -13.35 9.78 3.13
CA ARG A 184 -14.23 8.66 2.74
C ARG A 184 -13.49 7.32 2.68
N VAL A 185 -12.27 7.32 2.14
CA VAL A 185 -11.41 6.14 2.07
C VAL A 185 -11.03 5.68 3.48
N LEU A 186 -10.63 6.63 4.33
CA LEU A 186 -10.27 6.36 5.74
C LEU A 186 -11.46 5.84 6.55
N GLN A 187 -12.64 6.45 6.40
CA GLN A 187 -13.88 5.98 7.02
C GLN A 187 -14.21 4.56 6.56
N GLY A 188 -14.11 4.28 5.26
CA GLY A 188 -14.31 2.94 4.72
C GLY A 188 -13.36 1.92 5.34
N ALA A 189 -12.08 2.26 5.50
CA ALA A 189 -11.09 1.39 6.12
C ALA A 189 -11.38 1.14 7.62
N VAL A 190 -11.77 2.18 8.37
CA VAL A 190 -12.15 2.06 9.79
C VAL A 190 -13.39 1.18 9.96
N ILE A 191 -14.43 1.39 9.14
CA ILE A 191 -15.65 0.58 9.19
C ILE A 191 -15.33 -0.89 8.91
N THR A 192 -14.50 -1.17 7.90
CA THR A 192 -14.02 -2.53 7.60
C THR A 192 -13.31 -3.14 8.81
N GLY A 193 -12.38 -2.41 9.44
CA GLY A 193 -11.69 -2.87 10.64
C GLY A 193 -12.63 -3.18 11.81
N LEU A 194 -13.64 -2.34 12.05
CA LEU A 194 -14.64 -2.56 13.11
C LEU A 194 -15.53 -3.78 12.83
N ILE A 195 -15.94 -4.00 11.58
CA ILE A 195 -16.71 -5.19 11.19
C ILE A 195 -15.85 -6.45 11.38
N SER A 196 -14.60 -6.42 10.92
CA SER A 196 -13.67 -7.53 11.09
C SER A 196 -13.41 -7.85 12.58
N PHE A 197 -13.22 -6.81 13.41
CA PHE A 197 -13.12 -6.94 14.86
C PHE A 197 -14.34 -7.68 15.44
N ALA A 198 -15.55 -7.20 15.13
CA ALA A 198 -16.78 -7.77 15.67
C ALA A 198 -16.99 -9.23 15.24
N MET A 199 -16.67 -9.56 13.99
CA MET A 199 -16.76 -10.92 13.47
C MET A 199 -15.77 -11.86 14.18
N VAL A 200 -14.49 -11.47 14.25
CA VAL A 200 -13.45 -12.27 14.92
C VAL A 200 -13.79 -12.48 16.39
N PHE A 201 -14.17 -11.42 17.10
CA PHE A 201 -14.56 -11.50 18.51
C PHE A 201 -15.75 -12.45 18.73
N SER A 202 -16.76 -12.40 17.86
CA SER A 202 -17.97 -13.23 17.95
C SER A 202 -17.67 -14.72 17.73
N VAL A 203 -16.75 -15.02 16.83
CA VAL A 203 -16.37 -16.40 16.49
C VAL A 203 -15.62 -17.05 17.63
N PHE A 204 -14.64 -16.36 18.20
CA PHE A 204 -13.90 -16.86 19.34
C PHE A 204 -14.74 -16.92 20.63
N SER A 205 -15.89 -16.24 20.66
CA SER A 205 -16.76 -16.20 21.84
C SER A 205 -17.50 -17.52 22.12
N ARG A 206 -17.73 -18.35 21.10
CA ARG A 206 -18.53 -19.59 21.22
C ARG A 206 -17.65 -20.83 21.42
N SER A 207 -17.09 -21.01 22.62
CA SER A 207 -16.17 -22.13 22.92
C SER A 207 -16.82 -23.51 23.12
N LYS A 208 -18.08 -23.71 22.72
CA LYS A 208 -18.83 -24.97 22.94
C LYS A 208 -19.28 -25.67 21.66
N VAL A 209 -18.77 -25.26 20.50
CA VAL A 209 -19.13 -25.91 19.24
C VAL A 209 -18.23 -27.14 19.03
N PRO A 210 -18.80 -28.35 18.89
CA PRO A 210 -18.02 -29.59 18.76
C PRO A 210 -17.11 -29.63 17.52
N ASP A 211 -17.40 -28.83 16.49
CA ASP A 211 -16.59 -28.73 15.26
C ASP A 211 -15.86 -27.37 15.15
N ARG A 212 -14.96 -27.10 16.10
CA ARG A 212 -14.21 -25.82 16.15
C ARG A 212 -13.42 -25.53 14.87
N GLU A 213 -12.84 -26.56 14.24
CA GLU A 213 -12.08 -26.43 13.00
C GLU A 213 -12.95 -25.93 11.84
N LYS A 214 -14.14 -26.54 11.66
CA LYS A 214 -15.10 -26.11 10.65
C LYS A 214 -15.55 -24.67 10.88
N GLN A 215 -15.70 -24.24 12.14
CA GLN A 215 -16.09 -22.88 12.47
C GLN A 215 -14.99 -21.85 12.18
N ILE A 216 -13.73 -22.18 12.48
CA ILE A 216 -12.57 -21.34 12.10
C ILE A 216 -12.51 -21.22 10.58
N PHE A 217 -12.63 -22.34 9.86
CA PHE A 217 -12.63 -22.35 8.40
C PHE A 217 -13.78 -21.52 7.81
N LEU A 218 -15.01 -21.72 8.29
CA LEU A 218 -16.18 -20.93 7.86
C LEU A 218 -15.95 -19.44 8.11
N THR A 219 -15.41 -19.08 9.28
CA THR A 219 -15.15 -17.69 9.63
C THR A 219 -14.15 -17.07 8.68
N PHE A 220 -13.03 -17.75 8.45
CA PHE A 220 -12.00 -17.28 7.54
C PHE A 220 -12.57 -17.11 6.13
N PHE A 221 -13.37 -18.08 5.67
CA PHE A 221 -14.05 -18.04 4.38
C PHE A 221 -15.00 -16.84 4.26
N PHE A 222 -15.85 -16.61 5.27
CA PHE A 222 -16.82 -15.50 5.26
C PHE A 222 -16.14 -14.14 5.36
N VAL A 223 -15.14 -13.99 6.24
CA VAL A 223 -14.38 -12.74 6.37
C VAL A 223 -13.63 -12.42 5.07
N THR A 224 -12.98 -13.41 4.48
CA THR A 224 -12.26 -13.24 3.20
C THR A 224 -13.23 -12.91 2.08
N SER A 225 -14.36 -13.62 1.98
CA SER A 225 -15.38 -13.37 0.96
C SER A 225 -16.00 -11.98 1.12
N ALA A 226 -16.32 -11.56 2.36
CA ALA A 226 -16.84 -10.23 2.64
C ALA A 226 -15.83 -9.12 2.26
N ALA A 227 -14.55 -9.33 2.56
CA ALA A 227 -13.48 -8.41 2.15
C ALA A 227 -13.35 -8.32 0.62
N LEU A 228 -13.45 -9.44 -0.10
CA LEU A 228 -13.43 -9.46 -1.57
C LEU A 228 -14.63 -8.72 -2.17
N VAL A 229 -15.84 -8.99 -1.68
CA VAL A 229 -17.06 -8.30 -2.14
C VAL A 229 -16.97 -6.80 -1.87
N TYR A 230 -16.52 -6.41 -0.67
CA TYR A 230 -16.35 -5.00 -0.34
C TYR A 230 -15.29 -4.31 -1.22
N GLY A 231 -14.15 -4.97 -1.45
CA GLY A 231 -13.13 -4.49 -2.39
C GLY A 231 -13.66 -4.30 -3.79
N PHE A 232 -14.49 -5.23 -4.28
CA PHE A 232 -15.17 -5.12 -5.57
C PHE A 232 -16.17 -3.96 -5.61
N VAL A 233 -16.99 -3.78 -4.57
CA VAL A 233 -17.96 -2.67 -4.49
C VAL A 233 -17.25 -1.32 -4.44
N ILE A 234 -16.19 -1.17 -3.65
CA ILE A 234 -15.38 0.05 -3.66
C ILE A 234 -14.81 0.29 -5.05
N ALA A 235 -14.21 -0.72 -5.69
CA ALA A 235 -13.66 -0.57 -7.03
C ALA A 235 -14.72 -0.15 -8.06
N ALA A 236 -15.92 -0.73 -8.00
CA ALA A 236 -17.03 -0.39 -8.88
C ALA A 236 -17.59 1.01 -8.63
N LEU A 237 -17.71 1.43 -7.36
CA LEU A 237 -18.15 2.77 -6.97
C LEU A 237 -17.06 3.83 -7.14
N HIS A 238 -15.80 3.43 -7.28
CA HIS A 238 -14.65 4.30 -7.52
C HIS A 238 -14.22 4.34 -8.98
N ILE A 239 -14.93 3.71 -9.92
CA ILE A 239 -14.75 4.02 -11.33
C ILE A 239 -15.06 5.51 -11.45
N PRO A 240 -14.06 6.37 -11.70
CA PRO A 240 -14.31 7.80 -11.77
C PRO A 240 -15.26 7.99 -12.96
N THR A 241 -16.51 8.34 -12.66
CA THR A 241 -17.40 8.91 -13.66
C THR A 241 -16.70 10.18 -14.10
N GLY A 242 -15.98 10.11 -15.22
CA GLY A 242 -15.19 11.20 -15.78
C GLY A 242 -16.10 12.31 -16.32
N HIS A 243 -16.84 12.94 -15.41
CA HIS A 243 -17.70 14.09 -15.63
C HIS A 243 -17.30 15.18 -14.65
#